data_AF-A0A9Q0BI61-F1
#
_entry.id   AF-A0A9Q0BI61-F1
#
_cell.length_a   1.000
_cell.length_b   1.000
_cell.length_c   1.000
_cell.angle_alpha   90.00
_cell.angle_beta   90.00
_cell.angle_gamma   90.00
#
_symmetry.space_group_name_H-M   'P 1'
#
loop_
_entity.id
_entity.type
_entity.pdbx_description
1 polymer ?
#
loop_
_entity_poly.entity_id
_entity_poly.type
_entity_poly.pdbx_seq_one_letter_code
_entity_poly.pdbx_strand_id
1 'polypeptide(L)'
;MASLIRCAAVAALALHTGVLAKPIDRTSVYNPIIDDLVGFDETLVVTSDKTLSRREEPIIPSTHHITSGNVVRSEYPIATPYTPDAGQLIEVVKRFIVGTTDDRHRWSVSEFPFHSVGRLVWANGIFCSGALVGPRHVLTARHCIPEEGSVSGTFAPGYDGGERFGHAAITHVLKTDGEQPGSCETKADWAILVLDQKLGDELGYFGVKVPDASLFDKPALYHLGYPGDKDGGSTPQRIIDVTVHSSNSLDCDATGPVYSDADTSGGQSGGPLWELDGNMDRWIWGALSIGVSWGEGLGYSGFASGAQMVDAVNMARRDFP
;
A
#
# COMPACT_ATOMS: atom_id res chain seq x y z
N MET A 1 -10.46 -3.62 84.75
CA MET A 1 -11.57 -4.34 84.10
C MET A 1 -11.81 -3.64 82.76
N ALA A 2 -11.37 -4.23 81.63
CA ALA A 2 -11.37 -3.61 80.28
C ALA A 2 -10.54 -2.30 80.14
N SER A 3 -9.98 -1.90 78.98
CA SER A 3 -9.68 -2.62 77.74
C SER A 3 -8.39 -2.10 77.07
N LEU A 4 -7.82 -2.95 76.21
CA LEU A 4 -6.83 -2.70 75.14
C LEU A 4 -7.36 -1.73 74.04
N ILE A 5 -6.54 -1.16 73.12
CA ILE A 5 -5.13 -0.70 73.11
C ILE A 5 -4.86 0.14 71.81
N ARG A 6 -3.88 1.06 71.84
CA ARG A 6 -3.09 1.70 70.73
C ARG A 6 -3.75 2.22 69.41
N CYS A 7 -3.38 3.47 69.09
CA CYS A 7 -2.87 3.98 67.80
C CYS A 7 -3.58 3.61 66.48
N ALA A 8 -4.27 4.60 65.88
CA ALA A 8 -4.45 4.66 64.43
C ALA A 8 -3.19 5.28 63.77
N ALA A 9 -2.72 4.71 62.66
CA ALA A 9 -1.63 5.24 61.85
C ALA A 9 -2.17 5.74 60.49
N VAL A 10 -1.44 6.66 59.86
CA VAL A 10 -1.82 7.23 58.55
C VAL A 10 -1.58 6.22 57.44
N ALA A 11 -2.60 5.98 56.61
CA ALA A 11 -2.47 5.30 55.33
C ALA A 11 -3.41 5.97 54.30
N ALA A 12 -2.83 6.70 53.35
CA ALA A 12 -3.54 7.14 52.16
C ALA A 12 -3.45 6.02 51.12
N LEU A 13 -4.58 5.63 50.53
CA LEU A 13 -4.62 4.64 49.45
C LEU A 13 -5.28 5.27 48.22
N ALA A 14 -4.57 5.29 47.10
CA ALA A 14 -5.10 5.79 45.84
C ALA A 14 -6.10 4.79 45.25
N LEU A 15 -7.27 5.27 44.84
CA LEU A 15 -8.21 4.48 44.05
C LEU A 15 -7.71 4.42 42.60
N HIS A 16 -7.26 3.25 42.17
CA HIS A 16 -7.18 2.88 40.76
C HIS A 16 -8.27 1.87 40.47
N THR A 17 -9.33 2.31 39.78
CA THR A 17 -10.37 1.42 39.25
C THR A 17 -9.84 0.74 37.99
N GLY A 18 -9.04 -0.31 38.17
CA GLY A 18 -8.59 -1.14 37.06
C GLY A 18 -9.77 -1.80 36.36
N VAL A 19 -10.00 -1.44 35.11
CA VAL A 19 -10.94 -2.16 34.24
C VAL A 19 -10.30 -3.52 33.92
N LEU A 20 -10.76 -4.57 34.59
CA LEU A 20 -10.33 -5.93 34.29
C LEU A 20 -10.92 -6.34 32.94
N ALA A 21 -10.10 -6.25 31.89
CA ALA A 21 -10.42 -6.81 30.58
C ALA A 21 -10.78 -8.29 30.73
N LYS A 22 -11.93 -8.67 30.17
CA LYS A 22 -12.44 -10.04 30.20
C LYS A 22 -11.55 -10.92 29.29
N PRO A 23 -11.22 -12.17 29.66
CA PRO A 23 -10.46 -13.05 28.76
C PRO A 23 -11.19 -13.22 27.43
N ILE A 24 -10.51 -12.90 26.33
CA ILE A 24 -11.01 -13.13 24.97
C ILE A 24 -10.91 -14.63 24.68
N ASP A 25 -12.04 -15.24 24.33
CA ASP A 25 -12.10 -16.64 23.92
C ASP A 25 -11.57 -16.78 22.48
N ARG A 26 -10.47 -17.51 22.32
CA ARG A 26 -9.76 -17.66 21.03
C ARG A 26 -10.21 -18.87 20.21
N THR A 27 -11.42 -19.40 20.45
CA THR A 27 -11.95 -20.57 19.72
C THR A 27 -12.77 -20.24 18.47
N SER A 28 -13.17 -18.98 18.27
CA SER A 28 -13.81 -18.53 17.03
C SER A 28 -12.79 -17.99 16.03
N VAL A 29 -12.61 -18.70 14.92
CA VAL A 29 -12.07 -18.11 13.69
C VAL A 29 -13.10 -17.09 13.21
N TYR A 30 -12.86 -15.81 13.52
CA TYR A 30 -13.55 -14.73 12.84
C TYR A 30 -13.03 -14.69 11.41
N ASN A 31 -13.92 -14.81 10.42
CA ASN A 31 -13.58 -14.44 9.05
C ASN A 31 -13.52 -12.90 8.99
N PRO A 32 -12.66 -12.31 8.13
CA PRO A 32 -12.64 -10.86 7.94
C PRO A 32 -14.00 -10.38 7.42
N ILE A 33 -14.43 -9.21 7.89
CA ILE A 33 -15.42 -8.44 7.16
C ILE A 33 -14.61 -7.60 6.16
N ILE A 34 -14.68 -8.00 4.90
CA ILE A 34 -14.30 -7.14 3.79
C ILE A 34 -15.36 -6.03 3.76
N ASP A 35 -14.97 -4.83 4.19
CA ASP A 35 -15.90 -3.70 4.30
C ASP A 35 -16.18 -3.13 2.91
N ASP A 36 -15.13 -2.72 2.20
CA ASP A 36 -15.15 -2.26 0.80
C ASP A 36 -13.73 -2.30 0.21
N LEU A 37 -13.60 -2.36 -1.12
CA LEU A 37 -12.36 -1.99 -1.81
C LEU A 37 -11.98 -0.54 -1.46
N VAL A 38 -10.69 -0.18 -1.50
CA VAL A 38 -10.25 1.20 -1.27
C VAL A 38 -10.60 2.08 -2.48
N GLY A 39 -11.90 2.40 -2.57
CA GLY A 39 -12.55 2.93 -3.77
C GLY A 39 -12.32 4.40 -4.02
N PHE A 40 -12.28 4.77 -5.29
CA PHE A 40 -12.17 6.15 -5.78
C PHE A 40 -13.54 6.84 -5.79
N ASP A 41 -13.62 8.06 -5.25
CA ASP A 41 -14.82 8.91 -5.23
C ASP A 41 -14.69 10.04 -6.27
N GLU A 42 -15.49 9.97 -7.32
CA GLU A 42 -15.54 10.96 -8.41
C GLU A 42 -15.83 12.39 -7.92
N THR A 43 -16.52 12.55 -6.78
CA THR A 43 -16.91 13.86 -6.26
C THR A 43 -15.76 14.63 -5.58
N LEU A 44 -14.68 13.94 -5.25
CA LEU A 44 -13.48 14.51 -4.63
C LEU A 44 -12.38 14.87 -5.65
N VAL A 45 -12.63 14.65 -6.93
CA VAL A 45 -11.68 14.91 -8.00
C VAL A 45 -11.60 16.41 -8.31
N VAL A 46 -10.52 17.06 -7.84
CA VAL A 46 -10.03 18.26 -8.53
C VAL A 46 -9.52 17.80 -9.89
N THR A 47 -10.26 18.12 -10.95
CA THR A 47 -9.89 17.72 -12.31
C THR A 47 -8.61 18.44 -12.72
N SER A 48 -7.49 17.71 -12.70
CA SER A 48 -6.24 18.16 -13.30
C SER A 48 -6.49 18.55 -14.76
N ASP A 49 -5.90 19.68 -15.17
CA ASP A 49 -6.23 20.38 -16.40
C ASP A 49 -6.21 19.46 -17.64
N LYS A 50 -7.11 19.69 -18.61
CA LYS A 50 -7.30 18.86 -19.82
C LYS A 50 -6.19 19.04 -20.87
N THR A 51 -4.97 19.32 -20.41
CA THR A 51 -3.84 19.82 -21.20
C THR A 51 -2.56 18.99 -21.00
N LEU A 52 -2.69 17.74 -20.55
CA LEU A 52 -1.58 16.78 -20.35
C LEU A 52 -1.57 15.65 -21.39
N SER A 53 -0.98 15.93 -22.55
CA SER A 53 0.08 15.13 -23.18
C SER A 53 0.40 15.67 -24.59
N ARG A 54 1.67 15.62 -25.00
CA ARG A 54 2.14 16.13 -26.31
C ARG A 54 2.30 14.98 -27.32
N ARG A 55 1.28 14.14 -27.45
CA ARG A 55 1.24 13.00 -28.38
C ARG A 55 -0.14 12.96 -29.06
N GLU A 56 -0.18 12.80 -30.38
CA GLU A 56 -1.41 13.01 -31.16
C GLU A 56 -2.43 11.87 -31.04
N GLU A 57 -2.01 10.68 -30.56
CA GLU A 57 -2.89 9.55 -30.28
C GLU A 57 -2.62 8.95 -28.88
N PRO A 58 -3.66 8.57 -28.11
CA PRO A 58 -3.52 7.95 -26.80
C PRO A 58 -3.20 6.45 -26.89
N ILE A 59 -2.30 5.95 -26.04
CA ILE A 59 -2.00 4.50 -25.96
C ILE A 59 -3.10 3.80 -25.15
N ILE A 60 -3.78 2.84 -25.75
CA ILE A 60 -4.60 1.85 -25.03
C ILE A 60 -3.70 0.65 -24.66
N PRO A 61 -3.53 0.29 -23.38
CA PRO A 61 -2.63 -0.80 -22.99
C PRO A 61 -3.12 -2.18 -23.45
N SER A 62 -2.20 -3.08 -23.82
CA SER A 62 -2.52 -4.50 -23.93
C SER A 62 -2.50 -5.19 -22.57
N THR A 63 -3.50 -6.01 -22.27
CA THR A 63 -3.60 -6.71 -20.98
C THR A 63 -3.17 -8.18 -21.11
N HIS A 64 -2.43 -8.65 -20.11
CA HIS A 64 -1.85 -9.99 -20.01
C HIS A 64 -2.28 -10.62 -18.68
N HIS A 65 -2.85 -11.82 -18.75
CA HIS A 65 -3.43 -12.51 -17.58
C HIS A 65 -2.43 -13.50 -16.97
N ILE A 66 -2.15 -13.30 -15.68
CA ILE A 66 -1.04 -13.93 -14.97
C ILE A 66 -1.59 -15.02 -14.03
N THR A 67 -1.65 -16.23 -14.56
CA THR A 67 -2.05 -17.44 -13.82
C THR A 67 -0.84 -18.16 -13.20
N SER A 68 -1.08 -19.05 -12.23
CA SER A 68 -0.04 -19.86 -11.58
C SER A 68 0.78 -20.77 -12.52
N GLY A 69 0.35 -20.98 -13.78
CA GLY A 69 1.10 -21.74 -14.80
C GLY A 69 1.96 -20.89 -15.73
N ASN A 70 1.74 -19.57 -15.78
CA ASN A 70 2.41 -18.66 -16.71
C ASN A 70 3.68 -18.00 -16.14
N VAL A 71 3.93 -18.16 -14.82
CA VAL A 71 5.08 -17.54 -14.13
C VAL A 71 6.06 -18.61 -13.63
N VAL A 72 7.35 -18.39 -13.86
CA VAL A 72 8.42 -19.24 -13.31
C VAL A 72 8.54 -18.96 -11.82
N ARG A 73 8.01 -19.87 -10.99
CA ARG A 73 8.11 -19.80 -9.53
C ARG A 73 9.56 -19.91 -9.07
N SER A 74 9.98 -19.03 -8.16
CA SER A 74 11.29 -19.12 -7.52
C SER A 74 11.19 -19.59 -6.05
N GLU A 75 12.23 -20.26 -5.56
CA GLU A 75 12.26 -20.87 -4.21
C GLU A 75 12.38 -19.82 -3.09
N TYR A 76 13.01 -18.69 -3.40
CA TYR A 76 13.09 -17.48 -2.56
C TYR A 76 12.81 -16.25 -3.42
N PRO A 77 11.53 -15.86 -3.60
CA PRO A 77 11.15 -14.82 -4.53
C PRO A 77 11.54 -13.42 -4.02
N ILE A 78 12.52 -12.83 -4.71
CA ILE A 78 13.08 -11.50 -4.46
C ILE A 78 13.33 -10.80 -5.81
N ALA A 79 13.00 -9.51 -5.91
CA ALA A 79 13.34 -8.61 -7.01
C ALA A 79 14.10 -7.40 -6.43
N THR A 80 15.30 -7.07 -6.91
CA THR A 80 16.22 -6.10 -6.25
C THR A 80 15.87 -4.60 -6.44
N PRO A 81 16.29 -3.71 -5.52
CA PRO A 81 16.13 -2.24 -5.61
C PRO A 81 17.23 -1.48 -6.39
N TYR A 82 17.09 -0.15 -6.49
CA TYR A 82 18.07 0.84 -6.98
C TYR A 82 17.73 2.27 -6.45
N THR A 83 18.71 3.15 -6.14
CA THR A 83 18.54 4.39 -5.31
C THR A 83 19.40 5.61 -5.74
N PRO A 84 18.79 6.82 -5.85
CA PRO A 84 19.49 8.14 -5.82
C PRO A 84 19.08 9.14 -4.67
N ASP A 85 19.82 10.26 -4.49
CA ASP A 85 19.74 11.23 -3.34
C ASP A 85 18.94 12.56 -3.60
N ALA A 86 18.32 13.23 -2.58
CA ALA A 86 17.54 14.51 -2.76
C ALA A 86 17.13 15.40 -1.50
N GLY A 87 15.94 16.09 -1.49
CA GLY A 87 15.39 17.01 -0.42
C GLY A 87 13.83 17.23 -0.33
N GLN A 88 13.26 18.11 0.55
CA GLN A 88 11.89 17.96 1.19
C GLN A 88 10.83 19.13 1.35
N LEU A 89 9.58 18.76 1.78
CA LEU A 89 8.46 19.44 2.56
C LEU A 89 7.21 20.03 1.80
N ILE A 90 5.92 20.12 2.27
CA ILE A 90 4.96 19.58 3.33
C ILE A 90 3.52 20.22 3.07
N GLU A 91 2.28 20.08 3.66
CA GLU A 91 1.54 19.47 4.84
C GLU A 91 0.07 18.97 4.51
N VAL A 92 -0.94 18.89 5.43
CA VAL A 92 -1.97 17.77 5.52
C VAL A 92 -3.49 18.09 5.81
N VAL A 93 -4.45 17.33 5.19
CA VAL A 93 -5.85 16.88 5.64
C VAL A 93 -6.56 16.16 4.44
N LYS A 94 -7.57 15.25 4.43
CA LYS A 94 -8.58 14.57 5.32
C LYS A 94 -8.27 13.07 5.65
N ARG A 95 -9.24 12.14 5.84
CA ARG A 95 -9.14 10.98 6.79
C ARG A 95 -9.90 9.65 6.47
N PHE A 96 -9.23 8.47 6.51
CA PHE A 96 -9.75 7.08 6.74
C PHE A 96 -8.76 6.37 7.70
N ILE A 97 -9.16 6.06 8.94
CA ILE A 97 -8.24 6.07 10.09
C ILE A 97 -8.31 4.81 10.97
N VAL A 98 -7.15 4.31 11.40
CA VAL A 98 -7.00 3.28 12.43
C VAL A 98 -6.87 3.95 13.81
N GLY A 99 -7.77 3.62 14.74
CA GLY A 99 -7.78 4.27 16.06
C GLY A 99 -8.44 5.66 16.05
N THR A 100 -7.72 6.70 16.51
CA THR A 100 -8.31 8.05 16.74
C THR A 100 -7.47 9.23 16.23
N THR A 101 -6.28 8.98 15.70
CA THR A 101 -5.33 9.96 15.17
C THR A 101 -4.97 9.63 13.73
N ASP A 102 -4.75 10.64 12.90
CA ASP A 102 -4.42 10.48 11.48
C ASP A 102 -2.93 10.68 11.28
N ASP A 103 -2.23 9.58 11.13
CA ASP A 103 -0.77 9.49 11.18
C ASP A 103 -0.16 9.57 9.77
N ARG A 104 -1.00 9.83 8.75
CA ARG A 104 -0.60 10.22 7.38
C ARG A 104 -0.13 11.67 7.31
N HIS A 105 1.17 11.85 7.06
CA HIS A 105 1.80 13.15 6.85
C HIS A 105 2.16 13.38 5.38
N ARG A 106 1.95 14.61 4.85
CA ARG A 106 2.34 14.94 3.47
C ARG A 106 3.84 14.90 3.35
N TRP A 107 4.32 14.19 2.34
CA TRP A 107 5.72 13.88 2.18
C TRP A 107 6.21 14.33 0.81
N SER A 108 6.13 15.65 0.59
CA SER A 108 6.56 16.33 -0.64
C SER A 108 8.09 16.37 -0.74
N VAL A 109 8.71 15.20 -0.87
CA VAL A 109 10.16 15.06 -0.96
C VAL A 109 10.53 14.54 -2.35
N SER A 110 11.59 15.10 -2.93
CA SER A 110 12.10 14.67 -4.24
C SER A 110 13.02 13.45 -4.13
N GLU A 111 12.92 12.68 -3.05
CA GLU A 111 13.91 11.73 -2.53
C GLU A 111 13.52 10.28 -2.80
N PHE A 112 14.52 9.42 -3.02
CA PHE A 112 14.29 7.97 -3.01
C PHE A 112 14.05 7.48 -1.56
N PRO A 113 13.01 6.67 -1.30
CA PRO A 113 12.18 5.94 -2.27
C PRO A 113 10.90 6.66 -2.69
N PHE A 114 10.59 7.80 -2.08
CA PHE A 114 9.29 8.45 -2.15
C PHE A 114 8.95 8.99 -3.54
N HIS A 115 9.91 9.55 -4.27
CA HIS A 115 9.69 9.98 -5.66
C HIS A 115 9.44 8.82 -6.64
N SER A 116 9.81 7.59 -6.28
CA SER A 116 9.53 6.40 -7.08
C SER A 116 8.11 5.88 -6.85
N VAL A 117 7.37 6.45 -5.89
CA VAL A 117 5.92 6.27 -5.74
C VAL A 117 5.20 7.39 -6.49
N GLY A 118 4.25 7.03 -7.33
CA GLY A 118 3.59 7.95 -8.26
C GLY A 118 2.08 7.81 -8.32
N ARG A 119 1.44 8.81 -8.92
CA ARG A 119 0.01 8.85 -9.18
C ARG A 119 -0.27 8.17 -10.52
N LEU A 120 -1.14 7.17 -10.50
CA LEU A 120 -1.69 6.48 -11.66
C LEU A 120 -2.99 7.17 -12.06
N VAL A 121 -3.17 7.58 -13.32
CA VAL A 121 -4.39 8.24 -13.80
C VAL A 121 -4.86 7.64 -15.13
N TRP A 122 -6.14 7.32 -15.22
CA TRP A 122 -6.81 6.78 -16.42
C TRP A 122 -7.72 7.82 -17.09
N ALA A 123 -7.95 7.68 -18.39
CA ALA A 123 -8.72 8.67 -19.17
C ALA A 123 -10.22 8.74 -18.84
N ASN A 124 -10.75 7.79 -18.07
CA ASN A 124 -12.09 7.87 -17.46
C ASN A 124 -12.13 8.68 -16.15
N GLY A 125 -10.99 9.15 -15.65
CA GLY A 125 -10.87 9.94 -14.42
C GLY A 125 -10.47 9.15 -13.18
N ILE A 126 -10.53 7.80 -13.22
CA ILE A 126 -10.04 6.94 -12.13
C ILE A 126 -8.57 7.22 -11.89
N PHE A 127 -8.18 7.43 -10.63
CA PHE A 127 -6.78 7.48 -10.23
C PHE A 127 -6.49 6.60 -9.02
N CYS A 128 -5.23 6.17 -8.94
CA CYS A 128 -4.68 5.33 -7.90
C CYS A 128 -3.22 5.73 -7.61
N SER A 129 -2.56 4.95 -6.77
CA SER A 129 -1.12 5.01 -6.50
C SER A 129 -0.39 3.82 -7.15
N GLY A 130 0.93 3.93 -7.25
CA GLY A 130 1.80 2.81 -7.64
C GLY A 130 3.26 3.13 -7.36
N ALA A 131 4.12 2.12 -7.38
CA ALA A 131 5.56 2.30 -7.15
C ALA A 131 6.40 1.70 -8.28
N LEU A 132 7.45 2.41 -8.71
CA LEU A 132 8.44 1.87 -9.63
C LEU A 132 9.13 0.65 -9.01
N VAL A 133 9.01 -0.48 -9.68
CA VAL A 133 9.60 -1.79 -9.32
C VAL A 133 10.52 -2.32 -10.42
N GLY A 134 11.07 -1.43 -11.24
CA GLY A 134 12.06 -1.71 -12.28
C GLY A 134 12.19 -0.53 -13.24
N PRO A 135 13.05 -0.63 -14.28
CA PRO A 135 13.33 0.46 -15.23
C PRO A 135 12.08 1.16 -15.78
N ARG A 136 11.09 0.38 -16.21
CA ARG A 136 9.81 0.85 -16.79
C ARG A 136 8.60 0.14 -16.19
N HIS A 137 8.70 -0.31 -14.94
CA HIS A 137 7.75 -1.21 -14.30
C HIS A 137 7.14 -0.57 -13.07
N VAL A 138 5.80 -0.57 -12.95
CA VAL A 138 5.08 -0.04 -11.77
C VAL A 138 4.21 -1.13 -11.17
N LEU A 139 4.35 -1.38 -9.87
CA LEU A 139 3.42 -2.20 -9.09
C LEU A 139 2.27 -1.31 -8.61
N THR A 140 1.04 -1.79 -8.79
CA THR A 140 -0.21 -1.17 -8.32
C THR A 140 -1.24 -2.27 -7.98
N ALA A 141 -2.45 -1.91 -7.59
CA ALA A 141 -3.53 -2.87 -7.31
C ALA A 141 -4.22 -3.33 -8.60
N ARG A 142 -4.79 -4.54 -8.63
CA ARG A 142 -5.54 -5.04 -9.80
C ARG A 142 -6.85 -4.29 -9.99
N HIS A 143 -7.56 -3.94 -8.91
CA HIS A 143 -8.79 -3.14 -9.00
C HIS A 143 -8.56 -1.70 -9.52
N CYS A 144 -7.32 -1.21 -9.53
CA CYS A 144 -6.94 0.06 -10.15
C CYS A 144 -6.84 -0.02 -11.69
N ILE A 145 -7.08 -1.18 -12.30
CA ILE A 145 -7.07 -1.39 -13.75
C ILE A 145 -8.52 -1.36 -14.27
N PRO A 146 -8.88 -0.42 -15.17
CA PRO A 146 -10.17 -0.43 -15.87
C PRO A 146 -10.41 -1.69 -16.72
N GLU A 147 -11.64 -1.85 -17.23
CA GLU A 147 -11.96 -2.94 -18.15
C GLU A 147 -11.07 -2.91 -19.41
N GLU A 148 -10.83 -4.09 -19.99
CA GLU A 148 -9.73 -4.26 -20.95
C GLU A 148 -9.98 -3.55 -22.28
N GLY A 149 -8.99 -2.79 -22.74
CA GLY A 149 -9.08 -1.99 -23.94
C GLY A 149 -9.96 -0.74 -23.83
N SER A 150 -10.51 -0.42 -22.64
CA SER A 150 -11.48 0.68 -22.48
C SER A 150 -10.87 2.08 -22.52
N VAL A 151 -9.72 2.30 -21.89
CA VAL A 151 -9.09 3.63 -21.75
C VAL A 151 -7.56 3.59 -21.74
N SER A 152 -6.97 4.72 -22.10
CA SER A 152 -5.54 5.01 -21.87
C SER A 152 -5.27 5.39 -20.43
N GLY A 153 -4.02 5.24 -19.99
CA GLY A 153 -3.57 5.64 -18.66
C GLY A 153 -2.11 6.07 -18.62
N THR A 154 -1.76 6.81 -17.57
CA THR A 154 -0.44 7.39 -17.34
C THR A 154 0.00 7.20 -15.88
N PHE A 155 1.30 7.19 -15.66
CA PHE A 155 1.91 7.18 -14.33
C PHE A 155 2.87 8.36 -14.18
N ALA A 156 2.66 9.16 -13.14
CA ALA A 156 3.49 10.30 -12.78
C ALA A 156 4.23 10.03 -11.44
N PRO A 157 5.51 9.62 -11.46
CA PRO A 157 6.31 9.45 -10.25
C PRO A 157 6.48 10.77 -9.50
N GLY A 158 6.45 10.72 -8.16
CA GLY A 158 6.67 11.88 -7.29
C GLY A 158 5.72 13.06 -7.56
N TYR A 159 4.50 12.79 -8.03
CA TYR A 159 3.47 13.80 -8.28
C TYR A 159 3.21 14.61 -6.99
N ASP A 160 3.15 15.93 -7.08
CA ASP A 160 2.77 16.78 -5.93
C ASP A 160 2.30 18.14 -6.43
N GLY A 161 0.98 18.29 -6.58
CA GLY A 161 0.34 19.39 -7.31
C GLY A 161 0.60 19.39 -8.83
N GLY A 162 1.36 18.41 -9.34
CA GLY A 162 1.77 18.32 -10.73
C GLY A 162 2.90 17.30 -10.94
N GLU A 163 3.26 17.08 -12.20
CA GLU A 163 4.17 16.04 -12.68
C GLU A 163 5.65 16.42 -12.50
N ARG A 164 6.14 16.44 -11.26
CA ARG A 164 7.49 16.89 -10.90
C ARG A 164 8.63 16.17 -11.63
N PHE A 165 8.39 14.93 -12.04
CA PHE A 165 9.32 14.08 -12.78
C PHE A 165 8.74 13.65 -14.14
N GLY A 166 7.78 14.41 -14.67
CA GLY A 166 7.02 14.06 -15.87
C GLY A 166 6.04 12.90 -15.65
N HIS A 167 5.59 12.31 -16.76
CA HIS A 167 4.76 11.10 -16.79
C HIS A 167 5.20 10.14 -17.90
N ALA A 168 4.82 8.88 -17.75
CA ALA A 168 4.88 7.90 -18.83
C ALA A 168 3.50 7.32 -19.13
N ALA A 169 3.26 6.99 -20.40
CA ALA A 169 2.05 6.30 -20.82
C ALA A 169 2.17 4.80 -20.57
N ILE A 170 1.07 4.15 -20.22
CA ILE A 170 1.05 2.70 -19.98
C ILE A 170 0.92 1.99 -21.33
N THR A 171 1.78 1.00 -21.60
CA THR A 171 1.74 0.20 -22.84
C THR A 171 1.22 -1.22 -22.61
N HIS A 172 1.49 -1.80 -21.43
CA HIS A 172 1.02 -3.13 -21.06
C HIS A 172 0.55 -3.17 -19.60
N VAL A 173 -0.42 -4.02 -19.32
CA VAL A 173 -0.84 -4.39 -17.96
C VAL A 173 -0.69 -5.89 -17.79
N LEU A 174 -0.03 -6.31 -16.71
CA LEU A 174 0.12 -7.72 -16.31
C LEU A 174 -0.60 -7.88 -14.97
N LYS A 175 -1.75 -8.56 -14.95
CA LYS A 175 -2.61 -8.69 -13.75
C LYS A 175 -3.03 -10.14 -13.51
N THR A 176 -3.45 -10.47 -12.29
CA THR A 176 -4.16 -11.73 -12.03
C THR A 176 -5.61 -11.65 -12.52
N ASP A 177 -6.25 -12.82 -12.69
CA ASP A 177 -7.71 -12.93 -12.85
C ASP A 177 -8.49 -12.69 -11.53
N GLY A 178 -7.78 -12.44 -10.42
CA GLY A 178 -8.29 -12.62 -9.06
C GLY A 178 -8.05 -14.05 -8.54
N GLU A 179 -8.60 -14.34 -7.37
CA GLU A 179 -8.54 -15.64 -6.68
C GLU A 179 -9.86 -15.89 -5.92
N GLN A 180 -9.96 -16.99 -5.16
CA GLN A 180 -11.17 -17.26 -4.36
C GLN A 180 -11.51 -16.11 -3.38
N PRO A 181 -12.80 -15.72 -3.24
CA PRO A 181 -13.21 -14.60 -2.40
C PRO A 181 -12.74 -14.69 -0.95
N GLY A 182 -12.32 -13.56 -0.38
CA GLY A 182 -11.74 -13.47 0.96
C GLY A 182 -10.28 -13.03 0.94
N SER A 183 -9.46 -13.59 1.84
CA SER A 183 -8.03 -13.30 1.96
C SER A 183 -7.25 -13.56 0.67
N CYS A 184 -7.59 -14.62 -0.07
CA CYS A 184 -6.92 -14.95 -1.33
C CYS A 184 -7.22 -13.94 -2.45
N GLU A 185 -8.43 -13.40 -2.54
CA GLU A 185 -8.75 -12.32 -3.47
C GLU A 185 -7.94 -11.05 -3.14
N THR A 186 -7.86 -10.67 -1.86
CA THR A 186 -7.00 -9.56 -1.39
C THR A 186 -5.53 -9.81 -1.75
N LYS A 187 -5.04 -11.03 -1.53
CA LYS A 187 -3.67 -11.44 -1.88
C LYS A 187 -3.38 -11.29 -3.38
N ALA A 188 -4.35 -11.61 -4.22
CA ALA A 188 -4.23 -11.57 -5.69
C ALA A 188 -4.47 -10.18 -6.31
N ASP A 189 -4.86 -9.17 -5.53
CA ASP A 189 -5.25 -7.84 -6.03
C ASP A 189 -4.06 -6.94 -6.41
N TRP A 190 -3.11 -7.45 -7.18
CA TRP A 190 -1.95 -6.71 -7.70
C TRP A 190 -1.88 -6.75 -9.22
N ALA A 191 -1.28 -5.71 -9.81
CA ALA A 191 -0.96 -5.62 -11.22
C ALA A 191 0.38 -4.92 -11.44
N ILE A 192 1.10 -5.33 -12.49
CA ILE A 192 2.33 -4.68 -12.96
C ILE A 192 2.02 -3.93 -14.26
N LEU A 193 2.26 -2.63 -14.27
CA LEU A 193 2.20 -1.79 -15.46
C LEU A 193 3.57 -1.74 -16.13
N VAL A 194 3.59 -1.77 -17.46
CA VAL A 194 4.76 -1.43 -18.26
C VAL A 194 4.56 -0.03 -18.85
N LEU A 195 5.52 0.84 -18.61
CA LEU A 195 5.56 2.23 -19.05
C LEU A 195 6.23 2.37 -20.43
N ASP A 196 5.91 3.42 -21.18
CA ASP A 196 6.54 3.74 -22.46
C ASP A 196 7.95 4.34 -22.33
N GLN A 197 8.36 4.72 -21.12
CA GLN A 197 9.65 5.32 -20.78
C GLN A 197 10.29 4.61 -19.57
N LYS A 198 11.62 4.68 -19.46
CA LYS A 198 12.40 4.01 -18.39
C LYS A 198 12.63 4.91 -17.17
N LEU A 199 11.55 5.42 -16.56
CA LEU A 199 11.63 6.36 -15.44
C LEU A 199 12.43 5.82 -14.23
N GLY A 200 12.44 4.50 -14.01
CA GLY A 200 13.20 3.86 -12.93
C GLY A 200 14.73 3.81 -13.13
N ASP A 201 15.23 4.00 -14.36
CA ASP A 201 16.68 4.11 -14.62
C ASP A 201 17.23 5.47 -14.13
N GLU A 202 16.38 6.50 -14.11
CA GLU A 202 16.71 7.85 -13.64
C GLU A 202 16.34 8.08 -12.17
N LEU A 203 15.16 7.60 -11.74
CA LEU A 203 14.58 7.86 -10.42
C LEU A 203 14.87 6.76 -9.38
N GLY A 204 15.43 5.62 -9.78
CA GLY A 204 15.49 4.45 -8.91
C GLY A 204 14.14 3.72 -8.81
N TYR A 205 14.21 2.49 -8.29
CA TYR A 205 13.04 1.64 -8.11
C TYR A 205 13.18 0.75 -6.87
N PHE A 206 12.05 0.38 -6.30
CA PHE A 206 11.98 -0.51 -5.15
C PHE A 206 12.39 -1.95 -5.51
N GLY A 207 12.91 -2.64 -4.50
CA GLY A 207 12.91 -4.09 -4.47
C GLY A 207 11.55 -4.60 -4.03
N VAL A 208 11.27 -5.88 -4.26
CA VAL A 208 10.01 -6.54 -3.89
C VAL A 208 10.36 -7.94 -3.36
N LYS A 209 9.78 -8.35 -2.24
CA LYS A 209 9.98 -9.67 -1.64
C LYS A 209 8.73 -10.14 -0.90
N VAL A 210 8.70 -11.40 -0.49
CA VAL A 210 7.67 -11.90 0.42
C VAL A 210 7.79 -11.27 1.82
N PRO A 211 6.68 -11.04 2.54
CA PRO A 211 6.69 -10.49 3.89
C PRO A 211 7.61 -11.25 4.86
N ASP A 212 8.42 -10.53 5.64
CA ASP A 212 9.26 -11.13 6.67
C ASP A 212 8.49 -11.23 7.99
N ALA A 213 8.02 -12.44 8.33
CA ALA A 213 7.29 -12.71 9.56
C ALA A 213 8.10 -12.40 10.84
N SER A 214 9.43 -12.24 10.76
CA SER A 214 10.24 -11.78 11.90
C SER A 214 10.11 -10.28 12.18
N LEU A 215 9.53 -9.50 11.26
CA LEU A 215 9.20 -8.08 11.44
C LEU A 215 7.72 -7.82 11.77
N PHE A 216 6.88 -8.86 11.88
CA PHE A 216 5.50 -8.71 12.33
C PHE A 216 5.41 -8.25 13.80
N ASP A 217 4.30 -7.62 14.16
CA ASP A 217 4.01 -7.01 15.47
C ASP A 217 5.07 -5.98 15.93
N LYS A 218 5.76 -5.35 14.97
CA LYS A 218 6.72 -4.24 15.20
C LYS A 218 6.38 -3.03 14.33
N PRO A 219 6.51 -1.80 14.87
CA PRO A 219 6.56 -0.59 14.05
C PRO A 219 7.86 -0.57 13.25
N ALA A 220 7.80 -0.97 11.98
CA ALA A 220 8.99 -1.23 11.17
C ALA A 220 8.84 -0.90 9.68
N LEU A 221 7.61 -0.68 9.21
CA LEU A 221 7.28 -0.53 7.80
C LEU A 221 6.85 0.90 7.48
N TYR A 222 6.79 1.17 6.18
CA TYR A 222 6.48 2.47 5.60
C TYR A 222 5.38 2.31 4.56
N HIS A 223 4.44 3.25 4.50
CA HIS A 223 3.44 3.34 3.44
C HIS A 223 3.44 4.74 2.82
N LEU A 224 3.15 4.83 1.53
CA LEU A 224 2.87 6.10 0.84
C LEU A 224 1.86 5.87 -0.28
N GLY A 225 0.90 6.80 -0.41
CA GLY A 225 0.01 6.87 -1.55
C GLY A 225 -0.51 8.28 -1.81
N TYR A 226 -1.50 8.37 -2.70
CA TYR A 226 -2.16 9.59 -3.16
C TYR A 226 -3.65 9.54 -2.78
N PRO A 227 -4.01 9.88 -1.53
CA PRO A 227 -5.38 9.71 -1.05
C PRO A 227 -6.28 10.76 -1.70
N GLY A 228 -7.38 10.36 -2.32
CA GLY A 228 -8.41 11.27 -2.82
C GLY A 228 -8.99 12.17 -1.74
N ASP A 229 -8.94 11.75 -0.48
CA ASP A 229 -9.29 12.60 0.63
C ASP A 229 -8.22 13.62 1.06
N LYS A 230 -6.97 13.52 0.57
CA LYS A 230 -5.91 14.51 0.78
C LYS A 230 -5.57 15.25 -0.51
N ASP A 231 -5.93 16.53 -0.55
CA ASP A 231 -5.78 17.42 -1.72
C ASP A 231 -6.38 16.85 -3.03
N GLY A 232 -7.44 16.04 -2.97
CA GLY A 232 -8.02 15.39 -4.15
C GLY A 232 -7.12 14.31 -4.77
N GLY A 233 -6.21 13.72 -3.99
CA GLY A 233 -5.15 12.83 -4.50
C GLY A 233 -3.99 13.57 -5.16
N SER A 234 -3.90 14.89 -4.97
CA SER A 234 -2.87 15.71 -5.63
C SER A 234 -1.52 15.71 -4.89
N THR A 235 -1.44 15.21 -3.66
CA THR A 235 -0.22 15.26 -2.84
C THR A 235 0.13 13.89 -2.24
N PRO A 236 1.42 13.56 -2.09
CA PRO A 236 1.88 12.28 -1.54
C PRO A 236 1.75 12.29 -0.02
N GLN A 237 1.14 11.24 0.54
CA GLN A 237 0.88 11.13 1.98
C GLN A 237 1.50 9.83 2.49
N ARG A 238 2.36 9.96 3.50
CA ARG A 238 3.23 8.89 4.03
C ARG A 238 2.88 8.56 5.47
N ILE A 239 3.02 7.28 5.81
CA ILE A 239 3.08 6.76 7.19
C ILE A 239 4.44 6.09 7.39
N ILE A 240 4.95 6.18 8.62
CA ILE A 240 6.16 5.49 9.10
C ILE A 240 5.75 4.63 10.30
N ASP A 241 6.65 3.76 10.76
CA ASP A 241 6.43 2.97 11.98
C ASP A 241 5.17 2.06 11.88
N VAL A 242 4.79 1.70 10.66
CA VAL A 242 3.64 0.82 10.36
C VAL A 242 3.91 -0.60 10.86
N THR A 243 2.90 -1.21 11.47
CA THR A 243 2.90 -2.57 12.00
C THR A 243 2.06 -3.49 11.13
N VAL A 244 2.62 -4.63 10.70
CA VAL A 244 1.83 -5.78 10.19
C VAL A 244 1.52 -6.73 11.33
N HIS A 245 0.25 -7.10 11.49
CA HIS A 245 -0.20 -7.90 12.63
C HIS A 245 -0.15 -9.41 12.34
N SER A 246 0.51 -10.16 13.22
CA SER A 246 0.72 -11.61 13.04
C SER A 246 -0.53 -12.46 13.22
N SER A 247 -1.54 -11.96 13.95
CA SER A 247 -2.76 -12.72 14.25
C SER A 247 -3.74 -12.84 13.09
N ASN A 248 -3.65 -11.93 12.11
CA ASN A 248 -4.65 -11.77 11.04
C ASN A 248 -4.01 -11.89 9.64
N SER A 249 -2.68 -11.84 9.51
CA SER A 249 -1.96 -11.88 8.23
C SER A 249 -1.56 -13.31 7.83
N LEU A 250 -1.20 -13.50 6.55
CA LEU A 250 -0.84 -14.80 5.95
C LEU A 250 -1.99 -15.83 6.00
N ASP A 251 -3.23 -15.34 5.93
CA ASP A 251 -4.49 -16.07 6.06
C ASP A 251 -5.05 -16.58 4.71
N CYS A 252 -4.27 -16.49 3.63
CA CYS A 252 -4.47 -17.28 2.40
C CYS A 252 -3.34 -18.32 2.24
N ASP A 253 -2.08 -17.88 2.29
CA ASP A 253 -0.92 -18.76 2.49
C ASP A 253 0.24 -18.03 3.19
N ALA A 254 1.32 -18.77 3.47
CA ALA A 254 2.52 -18.29 4.15
C ALA A 254 3.28 -17.13 3.44
N THR A 255 2.76 -16.59 2.33
CA THR A 255 3.31 -15.45 1.61
C THR A 255 2.37 -14.24 1.52
N GLY A 256 1.08 -14.37 1.84
CA GLY A 256 0.13 -13.25 1.85
C GLY A 256 -1.32 -13.67 2.09
N PRO A 257 -2.26 -12.71 2.22
CA PRO A 257 -2.04 -11.26 2.24
C PRO A 257 -1.39 -10.80 3.56
N VAL A 258 -1.17 -9.50 3.73
CA VAL A 258 -0.82 -8.90 5.03
C VAL A 258 -1.74 -7.73 5.37
N TYR A 259 -2.04 -7.55 6.65
CA TYR A 259 -2.87 -6.46 7.16
C TYR A 259 -2.11 -5.65 8.22
N SER A 260 -2.33 -4.33 8.20
CA SER A 260 -1.56 -3.38 9.00
C SER A 260 -2.41 -2.27 9.61
N ASP A 261 -1.84 -1.59 10.59
CA ASP A 261 -2.35 -0.38 11.25
C ASP A 261 -2.26 0.89 10.39
N ALA A 262 -1.80 0.81 9.14
CA ALA A 262 -1.68 1.95 8.24
C ALA A 262 -3.05 2.60 7.94
N ASP A 263 -3.22 3.87 8.30
CA ASP A 263 -4.27 4.72 7.74
C ASP A 263 -4.23 4.73 6.20
N THR A 264 -5.39 4.77 5.57
CA THR A 264 -5.47 4.82 4.10
C THR A 264 -6.57 5.75 3.61
N SER A 265 -6.94 5.67 2.34
CA SER A 265 -8.18 6.20 1.75
C SER A 265 -8.20 5.83 0.27
N GLY A 266 -9.37 5.99 -0.37
CA GLY A 266 -9.53 5.89 -1.82
C GLY A 266 -8.41 6.59 -2.58
N GLY A 267 -7.85 5.97 -3.62
CA GLY A 267 -6.71 6.51 -4.38
C GLY A 267 -5.32 6.20 -3.81
N GLN A 268 -5.18 5.85 -2.52
CA GLN A 268 -3.93 5.23 -2.02
C GLN A 268 -3.72 3.81 -2.56
N SER A 269 -4.75 3.19 -3.12
CA SER A 269 -4.73 1.85 -3.72
C SER A 269 -3.58 1.67 -4.70
N GLY A 270 -2.89 0.54 -4.62
CA GLY A 270 -1.63 0.28 -5.33
C GLY A 270 -0.39 0.91 -4.69
N GLY A 271 -0.54 1.78 -3.69
CA GLY A 271 0.58 2.37 -2.94
C GLY A 271 1.33 1.30 -2.13
N PRO A 272 2.67 1.32 -2.11
CA PRO A 272 3.46 0.25 -1.50
C PRO A 272 3.37 0.25 0.03
N LEU A 273 3.44 -0.94 0.63
CA LEU A 273 3.94 -1.17 1.98
C LEU A 273 5.36 -1.73 1.86
N TRP A 274 6.35 -1.07 2.46
CA TRP A 274 7.76 -1.47 2.33
C TRP A 274 8.56 -1.44 3.64
N GLU A 275 9.56 -2.30 3.66
CA GLU A 275 10.62 -2.41 4.67
C GLU A 275 11.86 -1.61 4.23
N LEU A 276 12.57 -1.03 5.19
CA LEU A 276 13.93 -0.49 5.02
C LEU A 276 14.92 -1.40 5.74
N ASP A 277 15.86 -2.01 5.01
CA ASP A 277 16.82 -2.94 5.62
C ASP A 277 18.13 -2.27 6.11
N GLY A 278 19.01 -3.07 6.71
CA GLY A 278 20.30 -2.60 7.25
C GLY A 278 21.33 -2.11 6.22
N ASN A 279 21.11 -2.33 4.92
CA ASN A 279 21.90 -1.78 3.81
C ASN A 279 21.29 -0.48 3.26
N MET A 280 20.17 -0.02 3.83
CA MET A 280 19.28 1.00 3.26
C MET A 280 18.56 0.56 1.98
N ASP A 281 18.45 -0.74 1.70
CA ASP A 281 17.63 -1.24 0.59
C ASP A 281 16.14 -1.18 0.98
N ARG A 282 15.28 -0.84 0.00
CA ARG A 282 13.82 -0.69 0.21
C ARG A 282 13.08 -1.84 -0.45
N TRP A 283 12.36 -2.61 0.35
CA TRP A 283 11.73 -3.87 -0.04
C TRP A 283 10.21 -3.81 0.13
N ILE A 284 9.47 -3.68 -0.97
CA ILE A 284 8.01 -3.77 -0.97
C ILE A 284 7.59 -5.20 -0.58
N TRP A 285 6.70 -5.28 0.39
CA TRP A 285 6.01 -6.52 0.79
C TRP A 285 4.69 -6.70 0.02
N GLY A 286 4.00 -5.60 -0.28
CA GLY A 286 2.72 -5.60 -0.98
C GLY A 286 2.24 -4.23 -1.42
N ALA A 287 1.16 -4.21 -2.21
CA ALA A 287 0.48 -3.02 -2.70
C ALA A 287 -0.90 -2.88 -2.03
N LEU A 288 -1.31 -1.66 -1.66
CA LEU A 288 -2.58 -1.46 -0.95
C LEU A 288 -3.77 -1.92 -1.79
N SER A 289 -4.60 -2.80 -1.23
CA SER A 289 -5.80 -3.33 -1.88
C SER A 289 -7.08 -2.82 -1.21
N ILE A 290 -7.20 -2.99 0.11
CA ILE A 290 -8.51 -3.07 0.75
C ILE A 290 -8.53 -2.52 2.17
N GLY A 291 -9.70 -2.07 2.63
CA GLY A 291 -9.99 -1.86 4.05
C GLY A 291 -10.75 -3.06 4.59
N VAL A 292 -10.29 -3.64 5.70
CA VAL A 292 -11.00 -4.72 6.40
C VAL A 292 -11.30 -4.31 7.83
N SER A 293 -12.48 -4.69 8.33
CA SER A 293 -12.76 -4.71 9.75
C SER A 293 -12.79 -6.14 10.28
N TRP A 294 -12.31 -6.28 11.50
CA TRP A 294 -12.57 -7.45 12.33
C TRP A 294 -13.44 -6.97 13.50
N GLY A 295 -14.24 -7.87 14.08
CA GLY A 295 -15.23 -7.52 15.10
C GLY A 295 -14.65 -6.71 16.26
N GLU A 296 -15.49 -5.85 16.86
CA GLU A 296 -15.12 -4.81 17.84
C GLU A 296 -14.56 -3.49 17.26
N GLY A 297 -14.52 -3.34 15.93
CA GLY A 297 -14.38 -2.02 15.28
C GLY A 297 -12.94 -1.55 15.07
N LEU A 298 -11.99 -2.49 15.06
CA LEU A 298 -10.63 -2.25 14.60
C LEU A 298 -10.58 -2.48 13.08
N GLY A 299 -10.46 -1.38 12.33
CA GLY A 299 -10.14 -1.41 10.91
C GLY A 299 -8.63 -1.58 10.68
N TYR A 300 -8.27 -2.24 9.58
CA TYR A 300 -6.89 -2.45 9.14
C TYR A 300 -6.82 -2.30 7.61
N SER A 301 -5.65 -1.93 7.11
CA SER A 301 -5.39 -1.87 5.67
C SER A 301 -4.69 -3.13 5.17
N GLY A 302 -5.31 -3.79 4.20
CA GLY A 302 -4.88 -5.05 3.59
C GLY A 302 -4.11 -4.84 2.28
N PHE A 303 -2.98 -5.54 2.16
CA PHE A 303 -2.04 -5.39 1.05
C PHE A 303 -1.91 -6.68 0.23
N ALA A 304 -2.15 -6.57 -1.06
CA ALA A 304 -1.90 -7.61 -2.06
C ALA A 304 -0.41 -7.93 -2.09
N SER A 305 -0.06 -9.20 -1.92
CA SER A 305 1.31 -9.60 -1.55
C SER A 305 1.59 -11.08 -1.83
N GLY A 306 2.85 -11.48 -1.73
CA GLY A 306 3.29 -12.88 -1.78
C GLY A 306 3.97 -13.32 -3.07
N ALA A 307 4.36 -14.60 -3.13
CA ALA A 307 5.35 -15.09 -4.08
C ALA A 307 5.05 -14.76 -5.55
N GLN A 308 3.79 -14.98 -5.99
CA GLN A 308 3.38 -14.76 -7.37
C GLN A 308 3.49 -13.29 -7.81
N MET A 309 3.29 -12.33 -6.91
CA MET A 309 3.49 -10.89 -7.19
C MET A 309 4.96 -10.62 -7.51
N VAL A 310 5.88 -11.17 -6.71
CA VAL A 310 7.32 -10.96 -6.86
C VAL A 310 7.87 -11.68 -8.09
N ASP A 311 7.45 -12.94 -8.31
CA ASP A 311 7.79 -13.68 -9.52
C ASP A 311 7.25 -12.96 -10.78
N ALA A 312 6.08 -12.31 -10.70
CA ALA A 312 5.53 -11.50 -11.80
C ALA A 312 6.30 -10.17 -12.03
N VAL A 313 6.83 -9.52 -10.97
CA VAL A 313 7.76 -8.39 -11.11
C VAL A 313 9.04 -8.84 -11.83
N ASN A 314 9.62 -9.98 -11.45
CA ASN A 314 10.81 -10.54 -12.09
C ASN A 314 10.55 -10.97 -13.54
N MET A 315 9.36 -11.49 -13.84
CA MET A 315 8.89 -11.77 -15.21
C MET A 315 8.78 -10.50 -16.04
N ALA A 316 8.11 -9.46 -15.54
CA ALA A 316 7.97 -8.18 -16.22
C ALA A 316 9.33 -7.55 -16.54
N ARG A 317 10.22 -7.44 -15.54
CA ARG A 317 11.61 -6.95 -15.68
C ARG A 317 12.40 -7.65 -16.78
N ARG A 318 12.16 -8.94 -17.01
CA ARG A 318 12.86 -9.77 -17.99
C ARG A 318 12.25 -9.67 -19.39
N ASP A 319 10.92 -9.68 -19.47
CA ASP A 319 10.19 -9.81 -20.73
C ASP A 319 9.85 -8.44 -21.37
N PHE A 320 9.87 -7.36 -20.59
CA PHE A 320 9.65 -5.97 -21.03
C PHE A 320 10.76 -5.00 -20.57
N PRO A 321 12.05 -5.29 -20.84
CA PRO A 321 13.19 -4.58 -20.23
C PRO A 321 13.24 -3.07 -20.51
#